data_AF-A0A660XD59-F1
#
_entry.id   AF-A0A660XD59-F1
#
_cell.length_a   1.000
_cell.length_b   1.000
_cell.length_c   1.000
_cell.angle_alpha   90.00
_cell.angle_beta   90.00
_cell.angle_gamma   90.00
#
_symmetry.space_group_name_H-M   'P 1'
#
loop_
_entity.id
_entity.type
_entity.pdbx_description
1 polymer ?
#
loop_
_entity_poly.entity_id
_entity_poly.type
_entity_poly.pdbx_seq_one_letter_code
_entity_poly.pdbx_strand_id
1 'polypeptide(L)' 'MKEKERIVLDSYAMLCFFYAESGSEKVKNLLLNAREGSVELLMNWVNIGEVYYSVYRKL' A
#
# COMPACT_ATOMS: atom_id res chain seq x y z
N MET A 1 6.93 -18.52 -17.15
CA MET A 1 7.07 -17.51 -16.06
C MET A 1 5.96 -17.79 -15.07
N LYS A 2 6.24 -17.91 -13.76
CA LYS A 2 5.17 -18.07 -12.76
C LYS A 2 4.36 -16.76 -12.71
N GLU A 3 3.04 -16.86 -12.62
CA GLU A 3 2.20 -15.69 -12.34
C GLU A 3 2.66 -15.05 -11.03
N LYS A 4 2.85 -13.73 -11.04
CA LYS A 4 3.15 -12.98 -9.82
C LYS A 4 1.86 -12.80 -9.04
N GLU A 5 1.93 -12.98 -7.73
CA GLU A 5 0.81 -12.68 -6.85
C GLU A 5 0.47 -11.19 -6.95
N ARG A 6 -0.79 -10.89 -7.24
CA ARG A 6 -1.31 -9.52 -7.38
C ARG A 6 -2.13 -9.16 -6.15
N ILE A 7 -1.77 -8.04 -5.53
CA ILE A 7 -2.43 -7.56 -4.32
C ILE A 7 -2.92 -6.14 -4.57
N VAL A 8 -4.19 -5.89 -4.28
CA VAL A 8 -4.79 -4.56 -4.37
C VAL A 8 -4.74 -3.91 -2.99
N LEU A 9 -4.21 -2.69 -2.93
CA LEU A 9 -4.19 -1.88 -1.73
C LEU A 9 -5.35 -0.87 -1.73
N ASP A 10 -5.98 -0.71 -0.56
CA ASP A 10 -6.88 0.40 -0.28
C ASP A 10 -6.12 1.57 0.38
N SER A 11 -6.82 2.70 0.54
CA SER A 11 -6.27 3.88 1.19
C SER A 11 -5.91 3.59 2.65
N TYR A 12 -6.75 2.83 3.36
CA TYR A 12 -6.54 2.47 4.76
C TYR A 12 -5.22 1.72 5.00
N ALA A 13 -4.88 0.73 4.18
CA ALA A 13 -3.62 0.02 4.25
C ALA A 13 -2.41 0.96 4.17
N MET A 14 -2.45 1.92 3.25
CA MET A 14 -1.38 2.91 3.10
C MET A 14 -1.33 3.89 4.28
N LEU A 15 -2.48 4.28 4.84
CA LEU A 15 -2.53 5.13 6.03
C LEU A 15 -1.94 4.42 7.25
N CYS A 16 -2.30 3.15 7.50
CA CYS A 16 -1.69 2.40 8.60
C CYS A 16 -0.17 2.31 8.45
N PHE A 17 0.34 2.16 7.22
CA PHE A 17 1.78 2.21 6.96
C PHE A 17 2.39 3.57 7.33
N PHE A 18 1.83 4.68 6.84
CA PHE A 18 2.36 6.03 7.07
C PHE A 18 2.31 6.46 8.55
N TYR A 19 1.31 6.01 9.31
CA TYR A 19 1.11 6.43 10.70
C TYR A 19 1.53 5.38 11.74
N ALA A 20 2.21 4.30 11.30
CA ALA A 20 2.68 3.22 12.17
C ALA A 20 1.56 2.58 13.02
N GLU A 21 0.36 2.47 12.45
CA GLU A 21 -0.78 1.82 13.09
C GLU A 21 -0.73 0.28 12.94
N SER A 22 -1.69 -0.39 13.57
CA SER A 22 -1.91 -1.83 13.43
C SER A 22 -2.00 -2.23 11.95
N GLY A 23 -1.08 -3.09 11.51
CA GLY A 23 -0.98 -3.51 10.10
C GLY A 23 0.13 -2.82 9.31
N SER A 24 0.81 -1.81 9.86
CA SER A 24 1.93 -1.11 9.21
C SER A 24 3.04 -2.08 8.75
N GLU A 25 3.47 -3.00 9.62
CA GLU A 25 4.55 -3.94 9.27
C GLU A 25 4.13 -4.91 8.14
N LYS A 26 2.84 -5.26 8.06
CA LYS A 26 2.32 -6.09 6.95
C LYS A 26 2.44 -5.35 5.62
N VAL A 27 2.03 -4.08 5.58
CA VAL A 27 2.08 -3.26 4.36
C VAL A 27 3.53 -2.95 3.98
N LYS A 28 4.40 -2.68 4.95
CA LYS A 28 5.84 -2.53 4.73
C LYS A 28 6.47 -3.77 4.08
N ASN A 29 6.15 -4.97 4.58
CA ASN A 29 6.64 -6.22 3.99
C ASN A 29 6.12 -6.42 2.56
N LEU A 30 4.87 -6.07 2.28
CA LEU A 30 4.33 -6.09 0.91
C LEU A 30 5.07 -5.13 -0.02
N LEU A 31 5.38 -3.91 0.44
CA LEU A 31 6.15 -2.94 -0.34
C LEU A 31 7.58 -3.43 -0.61
N LEU A 32 8.23 -4.07 0.36
CA LEU A 32 9.55 -4.70 0.18
C LEU A 32 9.50 -5.86 -0.83
N ASN A 33 8.53 -6.75 -0.69
CA ASN A 33 8.31 -7.86 -1.63
C ASN A 33 8.04 -7.34 -3.06
N ALA A 34 7.29 -6.26 -3.20
CA ALA A 34 7.02 -5.64 -4.50
C ALA A 34 8.29 -5.04 -5.11
N ARG A 35 9.14 -4.41 -4.28
CA ARG A 35 10.45 -3.90 -4.69
C ARG A 35 11.40 -5.02 -5.15
N GLU A 36 11.36 -6.18 -4.50
CA GLU A 36 12.10 -7.39 -4.89
C GLU A 36 11.48 -8.12 -6.08
N GLY A 37 10.27 -7.71 -6.49
CA GLY A 37 9.57 -8.27 -7.64
C GLY A 37 8.86 -9.60 -7.36
N SER A 38 8.72 -10.02 -6.10
CA SER A 38 8.01 -11.24 -5.69
C SER A 38 6.49 -11.09 -5.70
N VAL A 39 5.98 -9.87 -5.55
CA VAL A 39 4.55 -9.53 -5.69
C VAL A 39 4.36 -8.31 -6.59
N GLU A 40 3.14 -8.16 -7.13
CA GLU A 40 2.70 -6.97 -7.86
C GLU A 40 1.63 -6.25 -7.03
N LEU A 41 1.86 -4.98 -6.70
CA LEU A 41 0.91 -4.17 -5.95
C LEU A 41 0.14 -3.26 -6.90
N LEU A 42 -1.17 -3.23 -6.73
CA LEU A 42 -2.10 -2.43 -7.51
C LEU A 42 -2.86 -1.48 -6.59
N MET A 43 -3.16 -0.29 -7.09
CA MET A 43 -4.02 0.68 -6.42
C MET A 43 -4.79 1.45 -7.47
N ASN A 44 -6.08 1.71 -7.22
CA ASN A 44 -6.86 2.54 -8.13
C ASN A 44 -6.62 4.04 -7.84
N TRP A 45 -6.94 4.90 -8.80
CA TRP A 45 -6.74 6.35 -8.70
C TRP A 45 -7.54 7.02 -7.56
N VAL A 46 -8.70 6.47 -7.20
CA VAL A 46 -9.52 7.00 -6.08
C VAL A 46 -8.78 6.81 -4.76
N ASN A 47 -8.28 5.60 -4.51
CA ASN A 47 -7.52 5.30 -3.29
C ASN A 47 -6.21 6.12 -3.22
N ILE A 48 -5.54 6.35 -4.35
CA ILE A 48 -4.36 7.24 -4.40
C ILE A 48 -4.75 8.67 -4.00
N GLY A 49 -5.87 9.18 -4.52
CA GLY A 49 -6.40 10.50 -4.17
C GLY A 49 -6.72 10.62 -2.68
N GLU A 50 -7.33 9.59 -2.09
CA GLU A 50 -7.63 9.54 -0.65
C GLU A 50 -6.36 9.56 0.20
N VAL A 51 -5.35 8.76 -0.15
CA VAL A 51 -4.05 8.74 0.53
C VAL A 51 -3.38 10.11 0.43
N TYR A 52 -3.29 10.67 -0.77
CA TYR A 52 -2.68 11.97 -1.01
C TYR A 52 -3.37 13.06 -0.18
N TYR A 53 -4.72 13.12 -0.25
CA TYR A 53 -5.48 14.12 0.47
C TYR A 53 -5.33 13.97 1.98
N SER A 54 -5.37 12.74 2.51
CA SER A 54 -5.25 12.46 3.94
C SER A 54 -3.89 12.85 4.50
N VAL A 55 -2.81 12.46 3.81
CA VAL A 55 -1.43 12.82 4.21
C VAL A 55 -1.18 14.31 4.05
N TYR A 56 -1.63 14.92 2.96
CA TYR A 56 -1.44 16.35 2.69
C TYR A 56 -2.19 17.24 3.68
N ARG A 57 -3.44 16.88 4.02
CA ARG A 57 -4.29 17.66 4.93
C ARG A 57 -3.95 17.48 6.41
N LYS A 58 -3.01 16.60 6.76
CA LYS A 58 -2.81 16.12 8.14
C LYS A 58 -4.14 15.69 8.76
N LEU A 59 -4.74 14.63 8.24
CA LEU A 59 -5.47 13.75 9.14
C LEU A 59 -4.50 13.25 10.22
#